data_AF-A0A960ZVK0-F1
#
_entry.id   AF-A0A960ZVK0-F1
#
_cell.length_a   1.000
_cell.length_b   1.000
_cell.length_c   1.000
_cell.angle_alpha   90.00
_cell.angle_beta   90.00
_cell.angle_gamma   90.00
#
_symmetry.space_group_name_H-M   'P 1'
#
loop_
_entity.id
_entity.type
_entity.pdbx_description
1 polymer ?
#
loop_
_entity_poly.entity_id
_entity_poly.type
_entity_poly.pdbx_seq_one_letter_code
_entity_poly.pdbx_strand_id
1 'polypeptide(L)' 'AVAAAAEAGKEASKDMIAQFGRAKTLGEACIGFPDAGACSVTIMLSTMRDYASA' A
#
# COMPACT_ATOMS: atom_id res chain seq x y z
N ALA A 1 -8.01 -5.59 12.85
CA ALA A 1 -8.46 -6.17 11.56
C ALA A 1 -8.11 -5.27 10.36
N VAL A 2 -8.62 -4.04 10.31
CA VAL A 2 -8.43 -3.13 9.15
C VAL A 2 -6.97 -2.76 8.87
N ALA A 3 -6.18 -2.39 9.88
CA ALA A 3 -4.76 -2.06 9.69
C ALA A 3 -3.94 -3.25 9.14
N ALA A 4 -4.23 -4.47 9.59
CA ALA A 4 -3.56 -5.68 9.10
C ALA A 4 -3.96 -5.99 7.64
N ALA A 5 -5.22 -5.77 7.26
CA ALA A 5 -5.67 -5.92 5.88
C ALA A 5 -5.00 -4.89 4.95
N ALA A 6 -4.79 -3.65 5.43
CA ALA A 6 -4.07 -2.63 4.69
C ALA A 6 -2.60 -3.00 4.45
N GLU A 7 -1.92 -3.51 5.47
CA GLU A 7 -0.55 -4.01 5.36
C GLU A 7 -0.45 -5.16 4.34
N ALA A 8 -1.37 -6.12 4.39
CA ALA A 8 -1.44 -7.21 3.42
C ALA A 8 -1.67 -6.70 1.99
N GLY A 9 -2.56 -5.72 1.80
CA GLY A 9 -2.80 -5.09 0.50
C GLY A 9 -1.59 -4.33 -0.04
N LYS A 10 -0.86 -3.61 0.83
CA LYS A 10 0.40 -2.94 0.49
C LYS A 10 1.45 -3.94 0.02
N GLU A 11 1.61 -5.06 0.73
CA GLU A 11 2.57 -6.09 0.34
C GLU A 11 2.19 -6.77 -0.97
N ALA A 12 0.92 -7.11 -1.17
CA ALA A 12 0.43 -7.70 -2.41
C ALA A 12 0.63 -6.79 -3.63
N SER A 13 0.66 -5.45 -3.44
CA SER A 13 0.88 -4.50 -4.55
C SER A 13 2.25 -4.64 -5.22
N LYS A 14 3.24 -5.24 -4.55
CA LYS A 14 4.58 -5.49 -5.11
C LYS A 14 4.54 -6.45 -6.30
N ASP A 15 3.53 -7.31 -6.38
CA ASP A 15 3.40 -8.29 -7.47
C ASP A 15 2.54 -7.77 -8.64
N MET A 16 2.17 -6.48 -8.62
CA MET A 16 1.25 -5.89 -9.59
C MET A 16 1.97 -4.94 -10.56
N ILE A 17 1.58 -4.97 -11.84
CA ILE A 17 1.99 -3.94 -12.81
C ILE A 17 1.05 -2.74 -12.69
N ALA A 18 1.60 -1.59 -12.33
CA ALA A 18 0.84 -0.35 -12.18
C ALA A 18 0.11 0.04 -13.48
N GLN A 19 -1.22 0.11 -13.42
CA GLN A 19 -2.06 0.55 -14.56
C GLN A 19 -2.38 2.05 -14.53
N PHE A 20 -2.20 2.69 -13.36
CA PHE A 20 -2.60 4.06 -13.09
C PHE A 20 -1.48 4.84 -12.39
N GLY A 21 -1.59 6.17 -12.42
CA GLY A 21 -0.65 7.07 -11.73
C GLY A 21 0.73 7.16 -12.38
N ARG A 22 1.69 7.70 -11.62
CA ARG A 22 3.08 7.92 -12.09
C ARG A 22 3.84 6.61 -12.31
N ALA A 23 3.58 5.60 -11.48
CA ALA A 23 4.25 4.30 -11.58
C ALA A 23 3.91 3.54 -12.88
N LYS A 24 2.81 3.89 -13.56
CA LYS A 24 2.43 3.30 -14.86
C LYS A 24 3.55 3.37 -15.90
N THR A 25 4.33 4.46 -15.93
CA THR A 25 5.39 4.62 -16.93
C THR A 25 6.58 3.69 -16.71
N LEU A 26 6.66 3.03 -15.55
CA LEU A 26 7.72 2.08 -15.24
C LEU A 26 7.43 0.68 -15.81
N GLY A 27 6.19 0.37 -16.18
CA GLY A 27 5.80 -0.95 -16.66
C GLY A 27 6.19 -2.05 -15.66
N GLU A 28 6.87 -3.10 -16.12
CA GLU A 28 7.34 -4.20 -15.27
C GLU A 28 8.37 -3.76 -14.22
N ALA A 29 9.04 -2.62 -14.39
CA ALA A 29 10.05 -2.13 -13.46
C ALA A 29 9.47 -1.67 -12.11
N CYS A 30 8.14 -1.56 -11.97
CA CYS A 30 7.50 -1.31 -10.68
C CYS A 30 7.31 -2.57 -9.81
N ILE A 31 7.46 -3.77 -10.37
CA ILE A 31 7.36 -5.03 -9.62
C ILE A 31 8.44 -5.07 -8.53
N GLY A 32 8.07 -5.57 -7.35
CA GLY A 32 8.90 -5.62 -6.16
C GLY A 32 8.81 -4.36 -5.28
N PHE A 33 8.23 -3.27 -5.79
CA PHE A 33 8.05 -2.04 -5.04
C PHE A 33 6.59 -1.84 -4.64
N PRO A 34 6.30 -1.56 -3.36
CA PRO A 34 4.94 -1.34 -2.93
C PRO A 34 4.41 -0.01 -3.47
N ASP A 35 3.11 0.04 -3.79
CA ASP A 35 2.47 1.28 -4.22
C ASP A 35 2.51 2.35 -3.11
N ALA A 36 2.88 3.57 -3.47
CA ALA A 36 3.03 4.67 -2.52
C ALA A 36 1.69 5.07 -1.86
N GLY A 37 0.58 4.94 -2.59
CA GLY A 37 -0.76 5.17 -2.07
C GLY A 37 -1.16 4.10 -1.05
N ALA A 38 -0.89 2.82 -1.35
CA ALA A 38 -1.11 1.72 -0.42
C ALA A 38 -0.29 1.87 0.88
N CYS A 39 0.98 2.29 0.77
CA CYS A 39 1.81 2.63 1.93
C CYS A 39 1.17 3.73 2.79
N SER A 40 0.70 4.80 2.15
CA SER A 40 0.09 5.94 2.85
C SER A 40 -1.19 5.55 3.60
N VAL A 41 -2.07 4.78 2.95
CA VAL A 41 -3.31 4.26 3.56
C VAL A 41 -3.00 3.35 4.74
N THR A 42 -1.98 2.51 4.63
CA THR A 42 -1.56 1.63 5.72
C THR A 42 -1.09 2.40 6.94
N ILE A 43 -0.31 3.47 6.75
CA ILE A 43 0.10 4.36 7.84
C ILE A 43 -1.13 5.01 8.48
N MET A 44 -2.02 5.61 7.68
CA MET A 44 -3.23 6.26 8.19
C MET A 44 -4.08 5.31 9.06
N LEU A 45 -4.35 4.09 8.56
CA LEU A 45 -5.17 3.12 9.27
C LEU A 45 -4.47 2.55 10.52
N SER A 46 -3.15 2.40 10.48
CA SER A 46 -2.38 1.99 11.65
C SER A 46 -2.43 3.05 12.75
N THR A 47 -2.23 4.33 12.40
CA THR A 47 -2.33 5.45 13.34
C THR A 47 -3.74 5.60 13.90
N MET A 48 -4.78 5.44 13.07
CA MET A 48 -6.18 5.46 13.55
C MET A 48 -6.45 4.32 14.55
N ARG A 49 -5.93 3.12 14.29
CA ARG A 49 -6.05 1.98 15.22
C ARG A 49 -5.34 2.31 16.53
N ASP A 50 -4.12 2.83 16.46
CA ASP A 50 -3.33 3.18 17.64
C ASP A 50 -4.05 4.22 18.49
N TYR A 51 -4.59 5.27 17.86
CA TYR A 51 -5.39 6.30 18.52
C TYR A 51 -6.66 5.73 19.18
N ALA A 52 -7.40 4.86 18.48
CA ALA A 52 -8.64 4.28 19.00
C ALA A 52 -8.42 3.23 20.10
N SER A 53 -7.19 2.71 20.22
CA SER A 53 -6.83 1.71 21.24
C SER A 53 -6.11 2.31 22.45
N ALA A 54 -5.90 3.64 22.45
CA ALA A 54 -5.36 4.42 23.56
C ALA A 54 -6.48 4.84 24.52
#